data_AF-C0QP75-F1
#
_entry.id   AF-C0QP75-F1
#
_cell.length_a   1.000
_cell.length_b   1.000
_cell.length_c   1.000
_cell.angle_alpha   90.00
_cell.angle_beta   90.00
_cell.angle_gamma   90.00
#
_symmetry.space_group_name_H-M   'P 1'
#
loop_
_entity.id
_entity.type
_entity.pdbx_description
1 polymer ?
#
loop_
_entity_poly.entity_id
_entity_poly.type
_entity_poly.pdbx_seq_one_letter_code
_entity_poly.pdbx_strand_id
1 'polypeptide(L)'
;MKKLIIISAIFLTVGISFGQNQENVESQEEETPVTEYQLPSEDDSYMNRYFLVERFNFLPVIRDKAEEIGITIEQMEEIKKFYRDYYNLMVEKANEIKEKEDELKKLVLEGGDAKRIKQLIVDIAKLKAELTIYNIKEVRAIQNALTESQWKKVLELAESKVF
;
A
#
# COMPACT_ATOMS: atom_id res chain seq x y z
N MET A 1 -27.46 -76.52 -11.27
CA MET A 1 -26.45 -77.59 -11.34
C MET A 1 -25.12 -77.00 -11.81
N LYS A 2 -24.02 -77.50 -11.25
CA LYS A 2 -22.59 -77.28 -11.60
C LYS A 2 -21.89 -76.02 -11.03
N LYS A 3 -21.22 -76.28 -9.90
CA LYS A 3 -19.91 -75.73 -9.52
C LYS A 3 -18.85 -76.12 -10.58
N LEU A 4 -17.81 -75.32 -10.76
CA LEU A 4 -16.37 -75.67 -10.63
C LEU A 4 -15.47 -74.55 -11.20
N ILE A 5 -14.58 -73.94 -10.39
CA ILE A 5 -13.11 -74.16 -10.27
C ILE A 5 -12.32 -73.54 -11.45
N ILE A 6 -11.73 -72.35 -11.29
CA ILE A 6 -10.31 -72.04 -10.90
C ILE A 6 -9.28 -72.67 -11.84
N ILE A 7 -8.39 -71.85 -12.44
CA ILE A 7 -6.92 -72.01 -12.42
C ILE A 7 -6.25 -70.76 -13.02
N SER A 8 -5.24 -70.31 -12.28
CA SER A 8 -4.34 -69.17 -12.48
C SER A 8 -3.22 -69.44 -13.49
N ALA A 9 -2.70 -68.40 -14.14
CA ALA A 9 -1.27 -68.20 -14.47
C ALA A 9 -1.08 -66.78 -15.07
N ILE A 10 -0.53 -65.83 -14.31
CA ILE A 10 0.87 -65.37 -14.34
C ILE A 10 1.26 -64.74 -15.69
N PHE A 11 1.43 -63.41 -15.72
CA PHE A 11 2.49 -62.77 -16.51
C PHE A 11 3.04 -61.53 -15.78
N LEU A 12 4.34 -61.38 -15.97
CA LEU A 12 5.33 -60.62 -15.20
C LEU A 12 5.10 -59.12 -15.06
N THR A 13 5.59 -58.65 -13.92
CA THR A 13 5.98 -57.29 -13.53
C THR A 13 6.96 -56.61 -14.50
N VAL A 14 6.65 -55.38 -14.92
CA VAL A 14 7.60 -54.23 -14.93
C VAL A 14 6.76 -52.99 -14.60
N GLY A 15 6.70 -52.62 -13.31
CA GLY A 15 6.11 -51.37 -12.84
C GLY A 15 7.22 -50.43 -12.42
N ILE A 16 7.49 -49.42 -13.24
CA ILE A 16 8.43 -48.33 -12.98
C ILE A 16 7.87 -47.50 -11.82
N SER A 17 8.61 -47.43 -10.71
CA SER A 17 8.32 -46.51 -9.60
C SER A 17 8.47 -45.06 -10.08
N PHE A 18 7.35 -44.35 -10.16
CA PHE A 18 7.33 -42.90 -10.04
C PHE A 18 6.82 -42.55 -8.64
N GLY A 19 7.77 -42.47 -7.71
CA GLY A 19 7.62 -41.64 -6.52
C GLY A 19 7.95 -40.21 -6.93
N GLN A 20 7.00 -39.29 -6.79
CA GLN A 20 7.32 -37.88 -6.70
C GLN A 20 6.67 -37.33 -5.43
N ASN A 21 7.56 -36.96 -4.51
CA ASN A 21 7.37 -36.08 -3.38
C ASN A 21 6.34 -34.99 -3.68
N GLN A 22 5.25 -34.97 -2.92
CA GLN A 22 4.63 -33.69 -2.59
C GLN A 22 5.47 -33.07 -1.50
N GLU A 23 6.38 -32.18 -1.89
CA GLU A 23 6.94 -31.19 -0.97
C GLU A 23 5.78 -30.34 -0.47
N ASN A 24 5.45 -30.54 0.80
CA ASN A 24 4.62 -29.63 1.56
C ASN A 24 5.46 -28.37 1.79
N VAL A 25 5.44 -27.45 0.81
CA VAL A 25 5.98 -26.10 0.99
C VAL A 25 4.95 -25.35 1.81
N GLU A 26 5.01 -25.57 3.12
CA GLU A 26 4.44 -24.66 4.10
C GLU A 26 5.26 -23.36 3.95
N SER A 27 4.71 -22.41 3.19
CA SER A 27 5.24 -21.06 3.14
C SER A 27 5.09 -20.47 4.54
N GLN A 28 6.11 -20.68 5.36
CA GLN A 28 6.36 -19.84 6.53
C GLN A 28 6.46 -18.42 5.98
N GLU A 29 5.41 -17.63 6.18
CA GLU A 29 5.56 -16.18 6.21
C GLU A 29 6.66 -15.92 7.24
N GLU A 30 7.85 -15.56 6.78
CA GLU A 30 8.88 -15.02 7.65
C GLU A 30 8.25 -13.80 8.31
N GLU A 31 7.80 -13.95 9.56
CA GLU A 31 7.50 -12.83 10.43
C GLU A 31 8.79 -12.03 10.53
N THR A 32 8.90 -10.99 9.68
CA THR A 32 9.95 -10.00 9.81
C THR A 32 9.91 -9.51 11.25
N PRO A 33 11.04 -9.51 11.98
CA PRO A 33 11.05 -9.06 13.35
C PRO A 33 10.40 -7.69 13.41
N VAL A 34 9.42 -7.52 14.30
CA VAL A 34 8.71 -6.27 14.55
C VAL A 34 9.75 -5.27 15.08
N THR A 35 10.52 -4.72 14.17
CA THR A 35 11.21 -3.46 14.38
C THR A 35 10.10 -2.44 14.59
N GLU A 36 10.15 -1.77 15.73
CA GLU A 36 9.22 -0.72 16.10
C GLU A 36 9.23 0.33 14.98
N TYR A 37 8.28 0.23 14.06
CA TYR A 37 8.20 1.14 12.93
C TYR A 37 7.74 2.48 13.48
N GLN A 38 8.66 3.44 13.46
CA GLN A 38 8.34 4.81 13.81
C GLN A 38 7.61 5.45 12.63
N LEU A 39 6.57 6.23 12.93
CA LEU A 39 5.92 7.05 11.90
C LEU A 39 6.98 7.88 11.17
N PRO A 40 6.81 8.13 9.85
CA PRO A 40 7.74 8.95 9.10
C PRO A 40 8.05 10.26 9.84
N SER A 41 9.34 10.48 10.14
CA SER A 41 9.82 11.71 10.76
C SER A 41 10.18 12.78 9.72
N GLU A 42 10.31 12.37 8.46
CA GLU A 42 10.65 13.24 7.34
C GLU A 42 9.52 14.21 7.02
N ASP A 43 9.90 15.44 6.67
CA ASP A 43 8.97 16.44 6.15
C ASP A 43 8.53 16.04 4.74
N ASP A 44 7.35 15.43 4.66
CA ASP A 44 6.74 15.00 3.42
C ASP A 44 5.81 16.07 2.79
N SER A 45 5.84 17.30 3.31
CA SER A 45 4.99 18.40 2.85
C SER A 45 5.18 18.76 1.38
N TYR A 46 6.36 18.45 0.80
CA TYR A 46 6.62 18.62 -0.62
C TYR A 46 5.64 17.81 -1.50
N MET A 47 5.07 16.71 -0.99
CA MET A 47 4.09 15.90 -1.72
C MET A 47 2.75 16.61 -1.89
N ASN A 48 2.44 17.63 -1.08
CA ASN A 48 1.13 18.29 -1.07
C ASN A 48 0.70 18.84 -2.44
N ARG A 49 1.65 19.23 -3.30
CA ARG A 49 1.38 19.74 -4.66
C ARG A 49 1.08 18.66 -5.71
N TYR A 50 1.30 17.39 -5.38
CA TYR A 50 1.17 16.28 -6.32
C TYR A 50 -0.13 15.50 -6.16
N PHE A 51 -0.94 15.80 -5.14
CA PHE A 51 -2.30 15.30 -5.04
C PHE A 51 -3.20 15.99 -6.07
N LEU A 52 -4.25 15.29 -6.51
CA LEU A 52 -5.24 15.83 -7.44
C LEU A 52 -6.18 16.82 -6.75
N VAL A 53 -6.43 16.60 -5.45
CA VAL A 53 -7.17 17.48 -4.56
C VAL A 53 -6.30 17.80 -3.35
N GLU A 54 -6.71 18.76 -2.53
CA GLU A 54 -6.01 19.09 -1.29
C GLU A 54 -5.81 17.85 -0.41
N ARG A 55 -4.58 17.66 0.08
CA ARG A 55 -4.21 16.51 0.91
C ARG A 55 -4.83 16.63 2.30
N PHE A 56 -5.44 15.56 2.76
CA PHE A 56 -5.82 15.42 4.16
C PHE A 56 -4.61 14.98 4.98
N ASN A 57 -3.89 15.92 5.60
CA ASN A 57 -2.66 15.62 6.34
C ASN A 57 -2.90 15.55 7.86
N PHE A 58 -3.33 14.40 8.35
CA PHE A 58 -3.59 14.19 9.78
C PHE A 58 -2.39 13.64 10.55
N LEU A 59 -1.34 13.18 9.86
CA LEU A 59 -0.17 12.57 10.50
C LEU A 59 0.49 13.48 11.54
N PRO A 60 0.75 14.78 11.28
CA PRO A 60 1.32 15.66 12.29
C PRO A 60 0.42 15.79 13.53
N VAL A 61 -0.90 15.83 13.36
CA VAL A 61 -1.84 15.89 14.49
C VAL A 61 -1.78 14.60 15.30
N ILE A 62 -1.85 13.45 14.64
CA ILE A 62 -1.79 12.13 15.31
C ILE A 62 -0.47 11.96 16.05
N ARG A 63 0.66 12.26 15.40
CA ARG A 63 2.00 12.12 15.97
C ARG A 63 2.20 13.06 17.16
N ASP A 64 1.87 14.34 16.99
CA ASP A 64 2.19 15.37 17.99
C ASP A 64 1.18 15.41 19.15
N LYS A 65 -0.05 14.92 18.93
CA LYS A 65 -1.18 15.03 19.88
C LYS A 65 -1.79 13.69 20.30
N ALA A 66 -1.10 12.56 20.08
CA ALA A 66 -1.60 11.22 20.41
C ALA A 66 -2.14 11.11 21.84
N GLU A 67 -1.38 11.58 22.84
CA GLU A 67 -1.78 11.55 24.26
C GLU A 67 -3.02 12.41 24.51
N GLU A 68 -3.08 13.60 23.90
CA GLU A 68 -4.21 14.51 24.02
C GLU A 68 -5.48 13.89 23.42
N ILE A 69 -5.35 13.21 22.27
CA ILE A 69 -6.44 12.51 21.60
C ILE A 69 -6.85 11.23 22.37
N GLY A 70 -5.93 10.69 23.18
CA GLY A 70 -6.10 9.42 23.89
C GLY A 70 -5.95 8.22 22.97
N ILE A 71 -5.06 8.29 21.97
CA ILE A 71 -4.74 7.16 21.08
C ILE A 71 -3.95 6.12 21.85
N THR A 72 -4.42 4.86 21.86
CA THR A 72 -3.70 3.76 22.51
C THR A 72 -2.53 3.27 21.65
N ILE A 73 -1.64 2.46 22.24
CA ILE A 73 -0.53 1.85 21.51
C ILE A 73 -1.05 0.97 20.37
N GLU A 74 -2.09 0.18 20.61
CA GLU A 74 -2.70 -0.71 19.62
C GLU A 74 -3.28 0.09 18.43
N GLN A 75 -3.98 1.19 18.71
CA GLN A 75 -4.51 2.07 17.66
C GLN A 75 -3.38 2.72 16.85
N MET A 76 -2.28 3.11 17.52
CA MET A 76 -1.11 3.67 16.85
C MET A 76 -0.43 2.65 15.95
N GLU A 77 -0.34 1.38 16.36
CA GLU A 77 0.22 0.31 15.52
C GLU A 77 -0.63 0.04 14.26
N GLU A 78 -1.97 0.07 14.37
CA GLU A 78 -2.85 -0.02 13.20
C GLU A 78 -2.62 1.15 12.22
N ILE A 79 -2.42 2.36 12.73
CA ILE A 79 -2.09 3.53 11.90
C ILE A 79 -0.71 3.37 11.25
N LYS A 80 0.31 2.94 12.01
CA LYS A 80 1.68 2.71 11.51
C LYS A 80 1.71 1.64 10.42
N LYS A 81 0.85 0.63 10.48
CA LYS A 81 0.75 -0.41 9.44
C LYS A 81 0.49 0.19 8.07
N PHE A 82 -0.40 1.18 7.96
CA PHE A 82 -0.63 1.88 6.69
C PHE A 82 0.66 2.51 6.15
N TYR A 83 1.42 3.22 6.97
CA TYR A 83 2.66 3.87 6.53
C TYR A 83 3.73 2.86 6.13
N ARG A 84 3.84 1.75 6.86
CA ARG A 84 4.74 0.65 6.52
C ARG A 84 4.43 0.08 5.12
N ASP A 85 3.14 -0.07 4.80
CA ASP A 85 2.69 -0.68 3.55
C ASP A 85 2.72 0.28 2.36
N TYR A 86 2.44 1.57 2.58
CA TYR A 86 2.14 2.50 1.48
C TYR A 86 3.04 3.73 1.39
N TYR A 87 3.79 4.10 2.44
CA TYR A 87 4.54 5.36 2.43
C TYR A 87 5.58 5.41 1.31
N ASN A 88 6.37 4.35 1.14
CA ASN A 88 7.37 4.29 0.06
C ASN A 88 6.72 4.36 -1.33
N LEU A 89 5.57 3.70 -1.52
CA LEU A 89 4.82 3.78 -2.78
C LEU A 89 4.30 5.19 -3.06
N MET A 90 3.89 5.92 -2.02
CA MET A 90 3.46 7.32 -2.15
C MET A 90 4.63 8.23 -2.53
N VAL A 91 5.79 8.04 -1.89
CA VAL A 91 7.03 8.78 -2.20
C VAL A 91 7.49 8.51 -3.63
N GLU A 92 7.52 7.25 -4.07
CA GLU A 92 7.86 6.88 -5.45
C GLU A 92 6.94 7.55 -6.46
N LYS A 93 5.63 7.54 -6.22
CA LYS A 93 4.65 8.21 -7.09
C LYS A 93 4.83 9.72 -7.12
N ALA A 94 5.09 10.36 -5.97
CA ALA A 94 5.37 11.79 -5.91
C ALA A 94 6.62 12.16 -6.74
N ASN A 95 7.67 11.34 -6.67
CA ASN A 95 8.87 11.52 -7.47
C ASN A 95 8.60 11.32 -8.97
N GLU A 96 7.84 10.29 -9.34
CA GLU A 96 7.47 10.07 -10.75
C GLU A 96 6.64 11.23 -11.31
N ILE A 97 5.70 11.78 -10.53
CA ILE A 97 4.93 12.97 -10.91
C ILE A 97 5.87 14.15 -11.14
N LYS A 98 6.81 14.39 -10.22
CA LYS A 98 7.78 15.49 -10.33
C LYS A 98 8.59 15.37 -11.63
N GLU A 99 9.15 14.20 -11.91
CA GLU A 99 9.95 13.95 -13.12
C GLU A 99 9.15 14.22 -14.41
N LYS A 100 7.88 13.78 -14.46
CA LYS A 100 7.01 14.04 -15.60
C LYS A 100 6.61 15.52 -15.72
N GLU A 101 6.39 16.22 -14.61
CA GLU A 101 6.14 17.66 -14.61
C GLU A 101 7.37 18.43 -15.13
N ASP A 102 8.58 18.02 -14.75
CA ASP A 102 9.84 18.58 -15.24
C ASP A 102 10.02 18.32 -16.75
N GLU A 103 9.73 17.10 -17.24
CA GLU A 103 9.74 16.77 -18.68
C GLU A 103 8.71 17.60 -19.46
N LEU A 104 7.48 17.70 -18.96
CA LEU A 104 6.42 18.48 -19.57
C LEU A 104 6.82 19.95 -19.70
N LYS A 105 7.40 20.54 -18.63
CA LYS A 105 7.88 21.92 -18.65
C LYS A 105 8.93 22.13 -19.74
N LYS A 106 9.89 21.20 -19.87
CA LYS A 106 10.91 21.26 -20.91
C LYS A 106 10.29 21.23 -22.31
N LEU A 107 9.40 20.27 -22.58
CA LEU A 107 8.75 20.16 -23.89
C LEU A 107 7.92 21.38 -24.25
N VAL A 108 7.21 21.98 -23.29
CA VAL A 108 6.42 23.19 -23.54
C VAL A 108 7.31 24.38 -23.92
N LEU A 109 8.47 24.54 -23.27
CA LEU A 109 9.37 25.68 -23.50
C LEU A 109 10.22 25.51 -24.77
N GLU A 110 10.59 24.28 -25.12
CA GLU A 110 11.51 23.99 -26.23
C GLU A 110 10.78 23.65 -27.55
N GLY A 111 9.45 23.75 -27.59
CA GLY A 111 8.66 23.47 -28.80
C GLY A 111 8.50 21.96 -29.11
N GLY A 112 8.33 21.15 -28.07
CA GLY A 112 8.19 19.70 -28.15
C GLY A 112 6.90 19.21 -28.82
N ASP A 113 6.88 17.91 -29.13
CA ASP A 113 5.76 17.27 -29.82
C ASP A 113 4.43 17.33 -29.04
N ALA A 114 3.37 17.79 -29.71
CA ALA A 114 2.06 17.99 -29.11
C ALA A 114 1.42 16.68 -28.61
N LYS A 115 1.68 15.55 -29.29
CA LYS A 115 1.17 14.24 -28.87
C LYS A 115 1.85 13.78 -27.59
N ARG A 116 3.17 13.98 -27.46
CA ARG A 116 3.93 13.70 -26.23
C ARG A 116 3.47 14.57 -25.07
N ILE A 117 3.30 15.88 -25.28
CA ILE A 117 2.78 16.81 -24.27
C ILE A 117 1.42 16.34 -23.76
N LYS A 118 0.49 16.01 -24.67
CA LYS A 118 -0.84 15.48 -24.30
C LYS A 118 -0.74 14.19 -23.47
N GLN A 119 0.15 13.27 -23.85
CA GLN A 119 0.34 12.02 -23.11
C GLN A 119 0.85 12.27 -21.69
N LEU A 120 1.85 13.14 -21.53
CA LEU A 120 2.38 13.50 -20.21
C LEU A 120 1.33 14.10 -19.29
N ILE A 121 0.48 14.99 -19.81
CA ILE A 121 -0.63 15.57 -19.02
C ILE A 121 -1.56 14.47 -18.51
N VAL A 122 -1.92 13.51 -19.36
CA VAL A 122 -2.78 12.38 -18.98
C VAL A 122 -2.09 11.48 -17.95
N ASP A 123 -0.80 11.19 -18.13
CA ASP A 123 -0.04 10.33 -17.21
C ASP A 123 0.13 10.99 -15.84
N ILE A 124 0.46 12.29 -15.81
CA ILE A 124 0.51 13.09 -14.58
C ILE A 124 -0.85 13.03 -13.88
N ALA A 125 -1.95 13.30 -14.58
CA ALA A 125 -3.28 13.28 -13.98
C ALA A 125 -3.64 11.91 -13.37
N LYS A 126 -3.28 10.80 -14.03
CA LYS A 126 -3.46 9.44 -13.50
C LYS A 126 -2.66 9.23 -12.22
N LEU A 127 -1.38 9.59 -12.22
CA LEU A 127 -0.53 9.45 -11.03
C LEU A 127 -1.03 10.31 -9.87
N LYS A 128 -1.45 11.55 -10.12
CA LYS A 128 -2.06 12.41 -9.09
C LYS A 128 -3.33 11.77 -8.51
N ALA A 129 -4.16 11.17 -9.36
CA ALA A 129 -5.36 10.46 -8.92
C ALA A 129 -5.01 9.23 -8.06
N GLU A 130 -4.02 8.43 -8.46
CA GLU A 130 -3.54 7.28 -7.68
C GLU A 130 -2.96 7.70 -6.33
N LEU A 131 -2.14 8.76 -6.30
CA LEU A 131 -1.58 9.30 -5.06
C LEU A 131 -2.71 9.80 -4.13
N THR A 132 -3.73 10.43 -4.69
CA THR A 132 -4.95 10.84 -3.96
C THR A 132 -5.70 9.66 -3.37
N ILE A 133 -5.79 8.54 -4.09
CA ILE A 133 -6.41 7.30 -3.57
C ILE A 133 -5.64 6.80 -2.35
N TYR A 134 -4.31 6.88 -2.31
CA TYR A 134 -3.55 6.51 -1.12
C TYR A 134 -3.83 7.43 0.06
N ASN A 135 -3.92 8.75 -0.14
CA ASN A 135 -4.31 9.64 0.96
C ASN A 135 -5.76 9.39 1.45
N ILE A 136 -6.68 9.01 0.57
CA ILE A 136 -8.01 8.55 1.01
C ILE A 136 -7.89 7.27 1.86
N LYS A 137 -7.06 6.31 1.44
CA LYS A 137 -6.81 5.07 2.22
C LYS A 137 -6.18 5.38 3.57
N GLU A 138 -5.26 6.33 3.64
CA GLU A 138 -4.65 6.83 4.89
C GLU A 138 -5.73 7.33 5.85
N VAL A 139 -6.61 8.22 5.38
CA VAL A 139 -7.73 8.74 6.18
C VAL A 139 -8.64 7.61 6.66
N ARG A 140 -8.94 6.61 5.81
CA ARG A 140 -9.75 5.45 6.20
C ARG A 140 -9.06 4.57 7.23
N ALA A 141 -7.76 4.34 7.10
CA ALA A 141 -6.99 3.58 8.08
C ALA A 141 -7.05 4.25 9.46
N ILE A 142 -6.87 5.57 9.50
CA ILE A 142 -6.99 6.35 10.73
C ILE A 142 -8.42 6.28 11.30
N GLN A 143 -9.44 6.52 10.47
CA GLN A 143 -10.84 6.45 10.91
C GLN A 143 -11.22 5.08 11.48
N ASN A 144 -10.69 3.99 10.90
CA ASN A 144 -10.96 2.64 11.36
C ASN A 144 -10.22 2.29 12.65
N ALA A 145 -9.04 2.86 12.87
CA ALA A 145 -8.25 2.66 14.10
C ALA A 145 -8.83 3.43 15.30
N LEU A 146 -9.52 4.55 15.06
CA LEU A 146 -10.00 5.45 16.09
C LEU A 146 -11.50 5.26 16.39
N THR A 147 -11.89 5.58 17.62
CA THR A 147 -13.30 5.77 17.98
C THR A 147 -13.83 7.07 17.37
N GLU A 148 -15.15 7.20 17.27
CA GLU A 148 -15.81 8.41 16.76
C GLU A 148 -15.39 9.67 17.54
N SER A 149 -15.29 9.57 18.88
CA SER A 149 -14.87 10.68 19.73
C SER A 149 -13.41 11.08 19.49
N GLN A 150 -12.50 10.12 19.30
CA GLN A 150 -11.10 10.39 18.99
C GLN A 150 -10.97 11.03 17.60
N TRP A 151 -11.71 10.51 16.61
CA TRP A 151 -11.72 11.06 15.26
C TRP A 151 -12.21 12.50 15.22
N LYS A 152 -13.28 12.82 15.95
CA LYS A 152 -13.76 14.20 16.08
C LYS A 152 -12.67 15.13 16.66
N LYS A 153 -11.94 14.67 17.67
CA LYS A 153 -10.85 15.44 18.26
C LYS A 153 -9.67 15.65 17.30
N VAL A 154 -9.37 14.67 16.44
CA VAL A 154 -8.38 14.84 15.35
C VAL A 154 -8.81 15.97 14.40
N LEU A 155 -10.08 16.00 13.99
CA LEU A 155 -10.59 17.05 13.10
C LEU A 155 -10.50 18.44 13.73
N GLU A 156 -10.93 18.59 14.98
CA GLU A 156 -10.85 19.87 15.73
C GLU A 156 -9.40 20.38 15.83
N LEU A 157 -8.45 19.48 16.13
CA LEU A 157 -7.04 19.83 16.22
C LEU A 157 -6.41 20.15 14.85
N ALA A 158 -6.85 19.49 13.78
CA ALA A 158 -6.40 19.77 12.43
C ALA A 158 -6.86 21.15 11.93
N GLU A 159 -8.12 21.52 12.20
CA GLU A 159 -8.67 22.84 11.84
C GLU A 159 -7.99 23.98 12.61
N SER A 160 -7.61 23.74 13.87
CA SER A 160 -6.92 24.73 14.70
C SER A 160 -5.53 25.15 14.20
N LYS A 161 -4.92 24.37 13.30
CA LYS A 161 -3.65 24.69 12.65
C LYS A 161 -3.81 25.49 11.35
N VAL A 162 -5.04 25.78 10.91
CA VAL A 162 -5.34 26.48 9.64
C VAL A 162 -5.49 28.00 9.82
N PHE A 163 -5.26 28.56 11.03
CA PHE A 163 -5.25 30.00 11.29
C PHE A 163 -4.06 30.47 12.12
#